data_AF-A0A4Y9RDF8-F1
#
_entry.id   AF-A0A4Y9RDF8-F1
#
_cell.length_a   1.000
_cell.length_b   1.000
_cell.length_c   1.000
_cell.angle_alpha   90.00
_cell.angle_beta   90.00
_cell.angle_gamma   90.00
#
_symmetry.space_group_name_H-M   'P 1'
#
loop_
_entity.id
_entity.type
_entity.pdbx_description
1 polymer ?
#
loop_
_entity_poly.entity_id
_entity_poly.type
_entity_poly.pdbx_seq_one_letter_code
_entity_poly.pdbx_strand_id
1 'polypeptide(L)'
;MADDAAFDASPDVLTATAQGRLRTIIERLERLEEDKQAVMTDMKEVFAEAKGEGYDVKVLRKVIRIRKQDKAKRQEEEAILDLYLSALGEV
;
A
#
# COMPACT_ATOMS: atom_id res chain seq x y z
N MET A 1 -29.03 -45.23 -22.71
CA MET A 1 -29.00 -44.28 -23.85
C MET A 1 -29.46 -42.97 -23.27
N ALA A 2 -28.54 -42.11 -22.81
CA ALA A 2 -27.64 -41.24 -23.57
C ALA A 2 -28.33 -39.91 -23.90
N ASP A 3 -27.57 -38.84 -23.65
CA ASP A 3 -27.85 -37.42 -23.89
C ASP A 3 -28.87 -36.71 -23.00
N ASP A 4 -28.35 -36.03 -21.97
CA ASP A 4 -28.53 -34.57 -21.89
C ASP A 4 -27.45 -33.89 -21.03
N ALA A 5 -26.18 -34.23 -21.29
CA ALA A 5 -25.03 -33.54 -20.68
C ALA A 5 -24.57 -32.39 -21.60
N ALA A 6 -25.47 -31.45 -21.87
CA ALA A 6 -25.09 -30.17 -22.48
C ALA A 6 -24.52 -29.22 -21.41
N PHE A 7 -23.39 -29.59 -20.83
CA PHE A 7 -22.49 -28.62 -20.18
C PHE A 7 -21.37 -28.30 -21.17
N ASP A 8 -21.72 -27.69 -22.31
CA ASP A 8 -20.73 -27.03 -23.15
C ASP A 8 -20.48 -25.63 -22.60
N ALA A 9 -19.73 -25.59 -21.50
CA ALA A 9 -19.10 -24.38 -21.01
C ALA A 9 -17.61 -24.46 -21.30
N SER A 10 -17.21 -24.11 -22.53
CA SER A 10 -15.82 -23.79 -22.82
C SER A 10 -15.65 -22.29 -23.11
N PRO A 11 -15.40 -21.45 -22.09
CA PRO A 11 -14.83 -20.12 -22.28
C PRO A 11 -13.35 -20.07 -21.86
N ASP A 12 -12.58 -21.15 -22.04
CA ASP A 12 -11.16 -21.22 -21.64
C ASP A 12 -10.19 -20.54 -22.63
N VAL A 13 -10.67 -20.03 -23.77
CA VAL A 13 -9.82 -19.39 -24.78
C VAL A 13 -10.12 -17.90 -24.89
N LEU A 14 -9.14 -17.07 -24.49
CA LEU A 14 -9.20 -15.63 -24.70
C LEU A 14 -9.21 -15.31 -26.21
N THR A 15 -10.18 -14.49 -26.63
CA THR A 15 -10.20 -13.96 -28.00
C THR A 15 -8.95 -13.11 -28.27
N ALA A 16 -8.52 -12.98 -29.53
CA ALA A 16 -7.32 -12.20 -29.89
C ALA A 16 -7.39 -10.74 -29.38
N THR A 17 -8.58 -10.13 -29.38
CA THR A 17 -8.80 -8.80 -28.80
C THR A 17 -8.61 -8.79 -27.28
N ALA A 18 -9.09 -9.82 -26.57
CA ALA A 18 -8.90 -9.96 -25.13
C ALA A 18 -7.41 -10.19 -24.78
N GLN A 19 -6.68 -10.98 -25.58
CA GLN A 19 -5.24 -11.19 -25.44
C GLN A 19 -4.45 -9.88 -25.63
N GLY A 20 -4.81 -9.07 -26.63
CA GLY A 20 -4.20 -7.74 -26.84
C GLY A 20 -4.43 -6.79 -25.67
N ARG A 21 -5.66 -6.74 -25.14
CA ARG A 21 -5.98 -5.94 -23.94
C ARG A 21 -5.20 -6.40 -22.72
N LEU A 22 -5.11 -7.71 -22.50
CA LEU A 22 -4.35 -8.29 -21.39
C LEU A 22 -2.88 -7.86 -21.47
N ARG A 23 -2.25 -7.97 -22.65
CA ARG A 23 -0.86 -7.54 -22.86
C ARG A 23 -0.66 -6.07 -22.47
N THR A 24 -1.51 -5.16 -22.96
CA THR A 24 -1.41 -3.73 -22.61
C THR A 24 -1.60 -3.47 -21.12
N ILE A 25 -2.47 -4.22 -20.43
CA ILE A 25 -2.63 -4.11 -18.97
C ILE A 25 -1.35 -4.52 -18.26
N ILE A 26 -0.78 -5.67 -18.62
CA ILE A 26 0.46 -6.18 -18.01
C ILE A 26 1.62 -5.21 -18.23
N GLU A 27 1.85 -4.75 -19.48
CA GLU A 27 2.92 -3.79 -19.80
C GLU A 27 2.77 -2.45 -19.05
N ARG A 28 1.54 -2.05 -18.70
CA ARG A 28 1.31 -0.86 -17.85
C ARG A 28 1.62 -1.15 -16.38
N LEU A 29 1.25 -2.32 -15.87
CA LEU A 29 1.53 -2.71 -14.50
C LEU A 29 3.03 -2.92 -14.26
N GLU A 30 3.75 -3.52 -15.21
CA GLU A 30 5.21 -3.72 -15.10
C GLU A 30 5.94 -2.38 -15.01
N ARG A 31 5.60 -1.42 -15.88
CA ARG A 31 6.16 -0.05 -15.78
C ARG A 31 5.86 0.62 -14.44
N LEU A 32 4.63 0.50 -13.94
CA LEU A 32 4.27 1.05 -12.63
C LEU A 32 5.01 0.36 -11.48
N GLU A 33 5.30 -0.94 -11.59
CA GLU A 33 6.09 -1.65 -10.59
C GLU A 33 7.57 -1.22 -10.64
N GLU A 34 8.14 -1.02 -11.83
CA GLU A 34 9.49 -0.44 -11.97
C GLU A 34 9.58 0.96 -11.35
N ASP A 35 8.64 1.85 -11.68
CA ASP A 35 8.58 3.21 -11.10
C ASP A 35 8.46 3.16 -9.56
N LYS A 36 7.62 2.26 -9.05
CA LYS A 36 7.46 2.05 -7.61
C LYS A 36 8.76 1.54 -6.97
N GLN A 37 9.50 0.62 -7.60
CA GLN A 37 10.78 0.14 -7.09
C GLN A 37 11.83 1.25 -7.08
N ALA A 38 11.87 2.11 -8.10
CA ALA A 38 12.73 3.29 -8.14
C ALA A 38 12.42 4.22 -6.96
N VAL A 39 11.16 4.61 -6.77
CA VAL A 39 10.73 5.46 -5.65
C VAL A 39 11.03 4.82 -4.29
N MET A 40 10.84 3.50 -4.16
CA MET A 40 11.18 2.78 -2.93
C MET A 40 12.69 2.78 -2.64
N THR A 41 13.52 2.80 -3.67
CA THR A 41 14.98 2.89 -3.56
C THR A 41 15.39 4.28 -3.10
N ASP A 42 14.92 5.32 -3.78
CA ASP A 42 15.16 6.72 -3.40
C ASP A 42 14.73 6.98 -1.95
N MET A 43 13.55 6.48 -1.54
CA MET A 43 13.08 6.62 -0.17
C MET A 43 13.99 5.93 0.85
N LYS A 44 14.60 4.79 0.51
CA LYS A 44 15.58 4.12 1.38
C LYS A 44 16.86 4.94 1.52
N GLU A 45 17.32 5.56 0.44
CA GLU A 45 18.51 6.41 0.47
C GLU A 45 18.30 7.63 1.37
N VAL A 46 17.15 8.31 1.27
CA VAL A 46 16.81 9.42 2.17
C VAL A 46 16.77 9.00 3.64
N PHE A 47 16.22 7.82 3.95
CA PHE A 47 16.27 7.30 5.32
C PHE A 47 17.68 6.93 5.77
N ALA A 48 18.54 6.48 4.86
CA ALA A 48 19.93 6.16 5.16
C ALA A 48 20.76 7.42 5.42
N GLU A 49 20.55 8.47 4.62
CA GLU A 49 21.14 9.81 4.82
C GLU A 49 20.74 10.37 6.19
N ALA A 50 19.44 10.40 6.50
CA ALA A 50 18.95 10.88 7.78
C ALA A 50 19.54 10.08 8.96
N LYS A 51 19.75 8.76 8.78
CA LYS A 51 20.44 7.94 9.79
C LYS A 51 21.90 8.33 9.94
N GLY A 52 22.60 8.64 8.85
CA GLY A 52 23.98 9.14 8.86
C GLY A 52 24.13 10.48 9.57
N GLU A 53 23.11 11.35 9.46
CA GLU A 53 23.01 12.62 10.18
C GLU A 53 22.65 12.46 11.67
N GLY A 54 22.27 11.25 12.10
CA GLY A 54 21.96 10.93 13.50
C GLY A 54 20.47 10.93 13.86
N TYR A 55 19.56 11.03 12.88
CA TYR A 55 18.12 10.92 13.14
C TYR A 55 17.68 9.46 13.37
N ASP A 56 16.69 9.27 14.25
CA ASP A 56 16.02 7.98 14.42
C ASP A 56 15.00 7.73 13.29
N VAL A 57 15.37 6.84 12.36
CA VAL A 57 14.53 6.42 11.23
C VAL A 57 13.16 5.86 11.67
N LYS A 58 13.08 5.19 12.82
CA LYS A 58 11.81 4.65 13.36
C LYS A 58 10.88 5.80 13.74
N VAL A 59 11.41 6.83 14.38
CA VAL A 59 10.65 8.04 14.73
C VAL A 59 10.24 8.81 13.48
N LEU A 60 11.13 8.97 12.49
CA LEU A 60 10.79 9.62 11.22
C LEU A 60 9.62 8.93 10.50
N ARG A 61 9.62 7.58 10.44
CA ARG A 61 8.49 6.81 9.90
C ARG A 61 7.19 7.05 10.67
N LYS A 62 7.26 7.14 12.01
CA LYS A 62 6.11 7.48 12.85
C LYS A 62 5.60 8.88 12.54
N VAL A 63 6.49 9.87 12.40
CA VAL A 63 6.13 11.25 12.04
C VAL A 63 5.42 11.29 10.68
N ILE A 64 5.94 10.61 9.66
CA ILE A 64 5.29 10.54 8.34
C ILE A 64 3.90 9.93 8.44
N ARG A 65 3.73 8.83 9.20
CA ARG A 65 2.42 8.21 9.41
C ARG A 65 1.44 9.16 10.10
N ILE A 66 1.86 9.83 11.17
CA ILE A 66 1.04 10.81 11.89
C ILE A 66 0.62 11.95 10.96
N ARG A 67 1.56 12.49 10.17
CA ARG A 67 1.30 13.58 9.23
C ARG A 67 0.32 13.22 8.11
N LYS A 68 0.18 11.93 7.78
CA LYS A 68 -0.81 11.43 6.81
C LYS A 68 -2.21 11.30 7.38
N GLN A 69 -2.36 11.24 8.71
CA GLN A 69 -3.67 11.18 9.36
C GLN A 69 -4.35 12.56 9.32
N ASP A 70 -5.68 12.55 9.24
CA ASP A 70 -6.50 13.75 9.37
C ASP A 70 -6.22 14.45 10.71
N LYS A 71 -6.11 15.78 10.68
CA LYS A 71 -5.70 16.57 11.85
C LYS A 71 -6.75 16.53 12.95
N ALA A 72 -8.04 16.58 12.61
CA ALA A 72 -9.11 16.57 13.61
C ALA A 72 -9.17 15.20 14.30
N LYS A 73 -9.13 14.11 13.52
CA LYS A 73 -9.09 12.75 14.07
C LYS A 73 -7.88 12.53 14.99
N ARG A 74 -6.71 13.03 14.60
CA ARG A 74 -5.50 12.93 15.44
C ARG A 74 -5.67 13.65 16.77
N GLN A 75 -6.22 14.87 16.76
CA GLN A 75 -6.45 15.64 17.99
C GLN A 75 -7.46 14.97 18.91
N GLU A 76 -8.50 14.35 18.35
CA GLU A 76 -9.47 13.56 19.10
C GLU A 76 -8.82 12.32 19.73
N GLU A 77 -8.04 11.56 18.96
CA GLU A 77 -7.28 10.41 19.46
C GLU A 77 -6.27 10.80 20.56
N GLU A 78 -5.55 11.91 20.39
CA GLU A 78 -4.62 12.46 21.39
C GLU A 78 -5.35 12.85 22.69
N ALA A 79 -6.51 13.52 22.59
CA ALA A 79 -7.28 13.90 23.77
C ALA A 79 -7.81 12.67 24.56
N ILE A 80 -8.22 11.62 23.85
CA ILE A 80 -8.67 10.37 24.47
C ILE A 80 -7.49 9.64 25.11
N LEU A 81 -6.33 9.61 24.43
CA LEU A 81 -5.11 8.99 24.96
C LEU A 81 -4.68 9.66 26.26
N ASP A 82 -4.62 10.99 26.29
CA ASP A 82 -4.25 11.76 27.48
C ASP A 82 -5.22 11.50 28.64
N LEU A 83 -6.52 11.43 28.37
CA LEU A 83 -7.53 11.06 29.37
C LEU A 83 -7.27 9.67 29.96
N TYR A 84 -6.95 8.68 29.13
CA TYR A 84 -6.67 7.32 29.60
C TYR A 84 -5.36 7.22 30.38
N LEU A 85 -4.29 7.89 29.93
CA LEU A 85 -3.02 7.90 30.64
C LEU A 85 -3.14 8.61 32.00
N SER A 86 -3.87 9.72 32.06
CA SER A 86 -4.18 10.41 33.31
C SER A 86 -4.98 9.52 34.27
N ALA A 87 -5.99 8.79 33.77
CA ALA A 87 -6.76 7.84 34.58
C ALA A 87 -5.92 6.68 35.14
N LEU A 88 -4.83 6.32 34.45
CA LEU A 88 -3.89 5.28 34.88
C LEU A 88 -2.74 5.82 35.74
N GLY A 89 -2.62 7.15 35.92
CA GLY A 89 -1.54 7.78 36.68
C GLY A 89 -0.18 7.78 35.98
N GLU A 90 -0.17 7.62 34.64
CA GLU A 90 1.04 7.64 33.79
C GLU A 90 1.39 9.06 33.31
N VAL A 91 0.67 10.09 33.80
CA VAL A 91 0.84 11.53 33.52
C VAL A 91 0.81 12.32 34.82
#